data_AF-A0A4Z1QTJ6-F1
#
_entry.id   AF-A0A4Z1QTJ6-F1
#
_cell.length_a   1.000
_cell.length_b   1.000
_cell.length_c   1.000
_cell.angle_alpha   90.00
_cell.angle_beta   90.00
_cell.angle_gamma   90.00
#
_symmetry.space_group_name_H-M   'P 1'
#
loop_
_entity.id
_entity.type
_entity.pdbx_description
1 polymer ?
#
loop_
_entity_poly.entity_id
_entity_poly.type
_entity_poly.pdbx_seq_one_letter_code
_entity_poly.pdbx_strand_id
1 'polypeptide(L)'
;MDFNTWKTLDPVEDIAYKLGFDIGPCSSWDDYGCRFRAANDKDVGHLVTRAAEIADHLMDGERSVLAAMLHAADFSRQADTLCGGATWKGLDRTHGDDATAVALAILRR
;
A
#
# COMPACT_ATOMS: atom_id res chain seq x y z
N MET A 1 -17.84 -3.43 0.85
CA MET A 1 -16.98 -2.50 0.10
C MET A 1 -15.97 -3.38 -0.58
N ASP A 2 -15.78 -3.19 -1.88
CA ASP A 2 -15.00 -4.06 -2.75
C ASP A 2 -13.68 -3.38 -3.19
N PHE A 3 -12.75 -4.16 -3.73
CA PHE A 3 -11.49 -3.70 -4.29
C PHE A 3 -11.61 -2.45 -5.19
N ASN A 4 -12.68 -2.37 -5.99
CA ASN A 4 -12.90 -1.24 -6.89
C ASN A 4 -13.15 0.07 -6.16
N THR A 5 -13.79 0.01 -4.99
CA THR A 5 -13.94 1.18 -4.13
C THR A 5 -12.60 1.58 -3.52
N TRP A 6 -11.82 0.59 -3.07
CA TRP A 6 -10.52 0.85 -2.44
C TRP A 6 -9.52 1.51 -3.39
N LYS A 7 -9.40 1.03 -4.63
CA LYS A 7 -8.41 1.54 -5.58
C LYS A 7 -8.64 2.98 -6.05
N THR A 8 -9.86 3.51 -5.83
CA THR A 8 -10.25 4.88 -6.21
C THR A 8 -10.27 5.83 -5.02
N LEU A 9 -9.82 5.40 -3.83
CA LEU A 9 -9.63 6.30 -2.71
C LEU A 9 -8.41 7.19 -3.00
N ASP A 10 -8.56 8.51 -2.86
CA ASP A 10 -7.49 9.50 -3.00
C ASP A 10 -6.15 9.06 -2.38
N PRO A 11 -6.09 8.58 -1.11
CA PRO A 11 -4.83 8.14 -0.52
C PRO A 11 -4.21 6.90 -1.19
N VAL A 12 -5.02 6.02 -1.78
CA VAL A 12 -4.51 4.85 -2.51
C VAL A 12 -3.94 5.28 -3.85
N GLU A 13 -4.63 6.17 -4.58
CA GLU A 13 -4.15 6.71 -5.86
C GLU A 13 -2.86 7.52 -5.67
N ASP A 14 -2.80 8.37 -4.64
CA ASP A 14 -1.63 9.18 -4.31
C ASP A 14 -0.40 8.31 -3.98
N ILE A 15 -0.57 7.26 -3.17
CA ILE A 15 0.54 6.36 -2.83
C ILE A 15 0.94 5.50 -4.04
N ALA A 16 -0.02 5.01 -4.81
CA ALA A 16 0.27 4.28 -6.05
C ALA A 16 1.09 5.13 -7.03
N TYR A 17 0.70 6.40 -7.20
CA TYR A 17 1.44 7.37 -8.01
C TYR A 17 2.86 7.60 -7.49
N LYS A 18 3.04 7.84 -6.18
CA LYS A 18 4.37 8.03 -5.55
C LYS A 18 5.28 6.80 -5.68
N LEU A 19 4.69 5.60 -5.65
CA LEU A 19 5.39 4.33 -5.90
C LEU A 19 5.76 4.11 -7.37
N GLY A 20 5.10 4.82 -8.30
CA GLY A 20 5.21 4.55 -9.73
C GLY A 20 4.52 3.26 -10.15
N PHE A 21 3.50 2.83 -9.39
CA PHE A 21 2.71 1.63 -9.69
C PHE A 21 1.34 2.01 -10.25
N ASP A 22 1.01 1.52 -11.44
CA ASP A 22 -0.30 1.75 -12.04
C ASP A 22 -1.34 0.75 -11.50
N ILE A 23 -2.20 1.22 -10.59
CA ILE A 23 -3.24 0.43 -9.95
C ILE A 23 -4.53 0.34 -10.78
N GLY A 24 -4.75 1.26 -11.72
CA GLY A 24 -5.98 1.37 -12.50
C GLY A 24 -6.40 0.07 -13.21
N PRO A 25 -5.46 -0.64 -13.86
CA PRO A 25 -5.71 -1.92 -14.53
C PRO A 25 -6.06 -3.09 -13.61
N CYS A 26 -5.86 -2.96 -12.29
CA CYS A 26 -6.16 -4.03 -11.35
C CYS A 26 -7.69 -4.18 -11.20
N SER A 27 -8.19 -5.42 -11.22
CA SER A 27 -9.63 -5.70 -11.06
C SER A 27 -10.01 -6.41 -9.76
N SER A 28 -9.05 -6.93 -9.02
CA SER A 28 -9.25 -7.64 -7.75
C SER A 28 -8.00 -7.60 -6.89
N TRP A 29 -8.13 -7.99 -5.61
CA TRP A 29 -7.00 -8.15 -4.69
C TRP A 29 -5.95 -9.15 -5.23
N ASP A 30 -6.40 -10.26 -5.82
CA ASP A 30 -5.51 -11.26 -6.41
C ASP A 30 -4.78 -10.72 -7.65
N ASP A 31 -5.47 -9.97 -8.52
CA ASP A 31 -4.86 -9.34 -9.69
C ASP A 31 -3.86 -8.26 -9.27
N TYR A 32 -4.20 -7.45 -8.26
CA TYR A 32 -3.31 -6.48 -7.64
C TYR A 32 -2.03 -7.14 -7.12
N GLY A 33 -2.15 -8.19 -6.28
CA GLY A 33 -0.98 -8.90 -5.74
C GLY A 33 -0.14 -9.57 -6.83
N CYS A 34 -0.76 -10.11 -7.88
CA CYS A 34 -0.04 -10.67 -9.03
C CYS A 34 0.73 -9.60 -9.81
N ARG A 35 0.08 -8.48 -10.16
CA ARG A 35 0.71 -7.38 -10.91
C ARG A 35 1.79 -6.67 -10.13
N PHE A 36 1.56 -6.43 -8.84
CA PHE A 36 2.55 -5.81 -7.98
C PHE A 36 3.82 -6.67 -7.88
N ARG A 37 3.67 -7.98 -7.63
CA ARG A 37 4.81 -8.91 -7.62
C ARG A 37 5.52 -8.96 -8.96
N ALA A 38 4.77 -9.06 -10.07
CA ALA A 38 5.36 -9.09 -11.41
C ALA A 38 6.14 -7.79 -11.73
N ALA A 39 5.60 -6.63 -11.37
CA ALA A 39 6.28 -5.35 -11.54
C ALA A 39 7.52 -5.23 -10.65
N ASN A 40 7.44 -5.69 -9.40
CA ASN A 40 8.57 -5.72 -8.48
C ASN A 40 9.70 -6.65 -8.97
N ASP A 41 9.36 -7.84 -9.46
CA ASP A 41 10.33 -8.84 -9.91
C ASP A 41 11.01 -8.45 -11.23
N LYS A 42 10.27 -7.79 -12.14
CA LYS A 42 10.78 -7.32 -13.43
C LYS A 42 11.98 -6.38 -13.27
N ASP A 43 11.92 -5.52 -12.25
CA ASP A 43 12.93 -4.47 -12.01
C ASP A 43 13.80 -4.76 -10.77
N VAL A 44 13.96 -6.04 -10.39
CA VAL A 44 14.84 -6.50 -9.29
C VAL A 44 14.53 -5.80 -7.95
N GLY A 45 13.25 -5.72 -7.59
CA GLY A 45 12.81 -5.18 -6.30
C GLY A 45 12.58 -3.66 -6.28
N HIS A 46 12.52 -3.00 -7.44
CA HIS A 46 12.41 -1.53 -7.52
C HIS A 46 11.21 -0.96 -6.75
N LEU A 47 10.03 -1.61 -6.77
CA LEU A 47 8.86 -1.11 -6.05
C LEU A 47 9.04 -1.13 -4.53
N VAL A 48 9.63 -2.20 -3.99
CA VAL A 48 9.94 -2.28 -2.56
C VAL A 48 11.03 -1.28 -2.17
N THR A 49 12.07 -1.12 -3.00
CA THR A 49 13.11 -0.11 -2.77
C THR A 49 12.51 1.29 -2.79
N ARG A 50 11.64 1.57 -3.76
CA ARG A 50 10.96 2.85 -3.89
C ARG A 50 10.05 3.13 -2.70
N ALA A 51 9.34 2.11 -2.21
CA ALA A 51 8.54 2.22 -1.00
C ALA A 51 9.38 2.65 0.21
N ALA A 52 10.59 2.10 0.35
CA ALA A 52 11.53 2.51 1.39
C ALA A 52 12.02 3.95 1.23
N GLU A 53 12.36 4.37 0.01
CA GLU A 53 12.79 5.74 -0.27
C GLU A 53 11.72 6.79 0.05
N ILE A 54 10.46 6.51 -0.29
CA ILE A 54 9.38 7.49 -0.08
C ILE A 54 8.87 7.51 1.36
N ALA A 55 8.97 6.40 2.10
CA ALA A 55 8.35 6.25 3.42
C ALA A 55 8.79 7.33 4.42
N ASP A 56 10.06 7.74 4.39
CA ASP A 56 10.60 8.79 5.26
C ASP A 56 10.01 10.18 4.98
N HIS A 57 9.41 10.38 3.80
CA HIS A 57 8.79 11.63 3.38
C HIS A 57 7.26 11.63 3.48
N LEU A 58 6.65 10.49 3.83
CA LEU A 58 5.21 10.36 3.99
C LEU A 58 4.77 10.77 5.41
N MET A 59 3.57 11.36 5.49
CA MET A 59 2.88 11.59 6.76
C MET A 59 2.48 10.26 7.41
N ASP A 60 2.16 10.26 8.72
CA ASP A 60 1.82 9.04 9.47
C ASP A 60 0.67 8.23 8.82
N GLY A 61 -0.38 8.92 8.32
CA GLY A 61 -1.52 8.29 7.63
C GLY A 61 -1.13 7.67 6.29
N GLU A 62 -0.46 8.44 5.44
CA GLU A 62 0.08 8.00 4.15
C GLU A 62 1.03 6.80 4.28
N ARG A 63 1.90 6.81 5.30
CA ARG A 63 2.81 5.70 5.60
C ARG A 63 2.05 4.44 6.00
N SER A 64 0.96 4.60 6.75
CA SER A 64 0.07 3.49 7.11
C SER A 64 -0.64 2.91 5.88
N VAL A 65 -1.08 3.76 4.95
CA VAL A 65 -1.66 3.34 3.66
C VAL A 65 -0.64 2.56 2.83
N LEU A 66 0.60 3.08 2.69
CA LEU A 66 1.68 2.38 1.99
C LEU A 66 1.94 0.99 2.59
N ALA A 67 2.03 0.89 3.92
CA ALA A 67 2.25 -0.38 4.58
C ALA A 67 1.09 -1.37 4.34
N ALA A 68 -0.15 -0.88 4.36
CA ALA A 68 -1.32 -1.70 4.08
C ALA A 68 -1.38 -2.19 2.62
N MET A 69 -1.00 -1.34 1.66
CA MET A 69 -0.84 -1.73 0.24
C MET A 69 0.19 -2.86 0.09
N LEU A 70 1.36 -2.71 0.70
CA LEU A 70 2.40 -3.75 0.69
C LEU A 70 1.92 -5.06 1.34
N HIS A 71 1.20 -4.97 2.46
CA HIS A 71 0.59 -6.14 3.08
C HIS A 71 -0.41 -6.85 2.13
N ALA A 72 -1.27 -6.09 1.46
CA ALA A 72 -2.22 -6.63 0.49
C ALA A 72 -1.52 -7.29 -0.71
N ALA A 73 -0.32 -6.85 -1.08
CA ALA A 73 0.52 -7.44 -2.13
C ALA A 73 1.45 -8.59 -1.66
N ASP A 74 1.25 -9.12 -0.44
CA ASP A 74 2.07 -10.16 0.19
C ASP A 74 3.50 -9.75 0.63
N PHE A 75 3.77 -8.44 0.77
CA PHE A 75 5.03 -7.88 1.25
C PHE A 75 4.95 -7.41 2.71
N SER A 76 4.30 -8.20 3.58
CA SER A 76 4.07 -7.83 4.99
C SER A 76 5.36 -7.57 5.78
N ARG A 77 6.44 -8.29 5.47
CA ARG A 77 7.74 -8.10 6.14
C ARG A 77 8.34 -6.72 5.83
N GLN A 78 8.18 -6.29 4.58
CA GLN A 78 8.63 -4.97 4.13
C GLN A 78 7.76 -3.89 4.75
N ALA A 79 6.43 -4.08 4.78
CA ALA A 79 5.50 -3.19 5.48
C ALA A 79 5.92 -2.99 6.96
N ASP A 80 6.25 -4.07 7.67
CA ASP A 80 6.71 -4.00 9.06
C ASP A 80 8.05 -3.28 9.23
N THR A 81 8.96 -3.46 8.27
CA THR A 81 10.26 -2.78 8.29
C THR A 81 10.11 -1.28 8.11
N LEU A 82 9.23 -0.83 7.20
CA LEU A 82 8.97 0.59 6.92
C LEU A 82 8.43 1.35 8.12
N CYS A 83 7.68 0.66 8.98
CA CYS A 83 7.10 1.27 10.17
C CYS A 83 7.91 0.96 11.45
N GLY A 84 9.14 0.44 11.34
CA GLY A 84 9.98 0.13 12.49
C GLY A 84 9.36 -0.88 13.46
N GLY A 85 8.56 -1.82 12.96
CA GLY A 85 7.79 -2.77 13.76
C GLY A 85 6.56 -2.19 14.47
N ALA A 86 6.19 -0.94 14.14
CA ALA A 86 5.06 -0.22 14.71
C ALA A 86 3.97 0.10 13.67
N THR A 87 3.92 -0.65 12.56
CA THR A 87 2.95 -0.52 11.46
C THR A 87 1.53 -0.29 11.95
N TRP A 88 1.12 -1.11 12.91
CA TRP A 88 -0.24 -1.10 13.44
C TRP A 88 -0.47 -0.06 14.53
N LYS A 89 0.59 0.51 15.13
CA LYS A 89 0.45 1.67 16.04
C LYS A 89 0.20 2.97 15.28
N GLY A 90 0.61 3.06 14.00
CA GLY A 90 0.28 4.18 13.12
C GLY A 90 -1.23 4.35 12.89
N LEU A 91 -1.99 3.26 13.02
CA LEU A 91 -3.44 3.27 12.88
C LEU A 91 -4.16 4.09 13.96
N ASP A 92 -3.60 4.22 15.16
CA ASP A 92 -4.18 5.06 16.22
C ASP A 92 -4.27 6.54 15.82
N ARG A 93 -3.49 6.96 14.81
CA ARG A 93 -3.41 8.32 14.29
C ARG A 93 -3.90 8.44 12.85
N THR A 94 -4.40 7.37 12.28
CA THR A 94 -4.92 7.34 10.90
C THR A 94 -6.43 7.60 10.95
N HIS A 95 -6.91 8.58 10.19
CA HIS A 95 -8.31 9.02 10.23
C HIS A 95 -8.88 9.20 8.81
N GLY A 96 -10.21 9.27 8.69
CA GLY A 96 -10.88 9.54 7.42
C GLY A 96 -10.58 8.50 6.34
N ASP A 97 -10.25 8.97 5.15
CA ASP A 97 -10.04 8.11 3.98
C ASP A 97 -8.78 7.25 4.08
N ASP A 98 -7.73 7.72 4.77
CA ASP A 98 -6.54 6.91 5.07
C ASP A 98 -6.93 5.68 5.89
N ALA A 99 -7.77 5.86 6.91
CA ALA A 99 -8.19 4.77 7.79
C ALA A 99 -9.06 3.76 7.03
N THR A 100 -9.91 4.26 6.14
CA THR A 100 -10.74 3.43 5.25
C THR A 100 -9.85 2.64 4.28
N ALA A 101 -8.88 3.29 3.64
CA ALA A 101 -7.94 2.66 2.71
C ALA A 101 -7.15 1.54 3.38
N VAL A 102 -6.64 1.79 4.60
CA VAL A 102 -5.92 0.77 5.37
C VAL A 102 -6.84 -0.40 5.75
N ALA A 103 -8.02 -0.12 6.27
CA ALA A 103 -8.95 -1.18 6.71
C ALA A 103 -9.35 -2.12 5.57
N LEU A 104 -9.63 -1.58 4.38
CA LEU A 104 -9.99 -2.40 3.21
C LEU A 104 -8.81 -3.25 2.72
N ALA A 105 -7.59 -2.68 2.68
CA ALA A 105 -6.38 -3.40 2.29
C ALA A 105 -6.03 -4.56 3.23
N ILE A 106 -6.14 -4.36 4.55
CA ILE A 106 -5.89 -5.42 5.54
C ILE A 106 -6.93 -6.54 5.40
N LEU A 107 -8.20 -6.18 5.32
CA LEU A 107 -9.29 -7.15 5.27
C LEU A 107 -9.46 -7.80 3.89
N ARG A 108 -8.78 -7.25 2.87
CA ARG A 108 -8.99 -7.58 1.44
C ARG A 108 -10.47 -7.60 1.10
N ARG A 109 -11.18 -6.54 1.52
CA ARG A 109 -12.60 -6.34 1.23
C ARG A 109 -12.73 -5.32 0.12
#